data_AF-Q974R3-F1
#
_entry.id   AF-Q974R3-F1
#
_cell.length_a   1.000
_cell.length_b   1.000
_cell.length_c   1.000
_cell.angle_alpha   90.00
_cell.angle_beta   90.00
_cell.angle_gamma   90.00
#
_symmetry.space_group_name_H-M   'P 1'
#
loop_
_entity.id
_entity.type
_entity.pdbx_description
1 polymer ?
#
loop_
_entity_poly.entity_id
_entity_poly.type
_entity_poly.pdbx_seq_one_letter_code
_entity_poly.pdbx_strand_id
1 'polypeptide(L)'
;MIRMALGSVYDAAIIIVVAIILIFGASKLPEIFRSLGRATGEFKKGKLEAEMELAQLQQVQQQQQTQQQKDLQSKIDELQKQLEELKKQQSQNK
;
A
#
# COMPACT_ATOMS: atom_id res chain seq x y z
N MET A 1 -6.79 -18.87 48.14
CA MET A 1 -6.70 -17.41 47.93
C MET A 1 -6.77 -17.02 46.46
N ILE A 2 -5.94 -17.60 45.57
CA ILE A 2 -5.96 -17.31 44.11
C ILE A 2 -7.31 -17.65 43.43
N ARG A 3 -7.91 -18.81 43.72
CA ARG A 3 -9.24 -19.19 43.15
C ARG A 3 -10.39 -18.28 43.62
N MET A 4 -10.24 -17.62 44.77
CA MET A 4 -11.25 -16.72 45.34
C MET A 4 -11.14 -15.30 44.77
N ALA A 5 -9.91 -14.83 44.48
CA ALA A 5 -9.68 -13.54 43.82
C ALA A 5 -10.05 -13.57 42.34
N LEU A 6 -9.79 -14.69 41.65
CA LEU A 6 -10.20 -14.86 40.27
C LEU A 6 -11.72 -14.91 40.13
N GLY A 7 -12.42 -15.62 41.04
CA GLY A 7 -13.89 -15.70 41.05
C GLY A 7 -14.57 -14.33 41.04
N SER A 8 -14.18 -13.42 41.95
CA SER A 8 -14.86 -12.12 42.03
C SER A 8 -14.59 -11.20 40.84
N VAL A 9 -13.41 -11.28 40.21
CA VAL A 9 -13.10 -10.48 39.01
C VAL A 9 -13.91 -10.97 37.82
N TYR A 10 -14.06 -12.30 37.65
CA TYR A 10 -14.91 -12.87 36.60
C TYR A 10 -16.39 -12.51 36.84
N ASP A 11 -16.87 -12.60 38.08
CA ASP A 11 -18.26 -12.23 38.42
C ASP A 11 -18.54 -10.74 38.12
N ALA A 12 -17.62 -9.85 38.48
CA ALA A 12 -17.73 -8.42 38.17
C ALA A 12 -17.72 -8.15 36.66
N ALA A 13 -16.85 -8.82 35.91
CA ALA A 13 -16.79 -8.69 34.45
C ALA A 13 -18.11 -9.13 33.78
N ILE A 14 -18.71 -10.23 34.24
CA ILE A 14 -20.01 -10.71 33.75
C ILE A 14 -21.11 -9.69 34.06
N ILE A 15 -21.16 -9.15 35.29
CA ILE A 15 -22.15 -8.12 35.67
C ILE A 15 -22.04 -6.89 34.75
N ILE A 16 -20.82 -6.44 34.46
CA ILE A 16 -20.59 -5.29 33.57
C ILE A 16 -21.08 -5.60 32.15
N VAL A 17 -20.75 -6.78 31.61
CA VAL A 17 -21.20 -7.20 30.26
C VAL A 17 -22.73 -7.28 30.19
N VAL A 18 -23.37 -7.86 31.20
CA VAL A 18 -24.83 -7.94 31.29
C VAL A 18 -25.45 -6.54 31.39
N ALA A 19 -24.89 -5.65 32.21
CA ALA A 19 -25.37 -4.27 32.33
C ALA A 19 -25.29 -3.52 30.99
N ILE A 20 -24.18 -3.68 30.24
CA ILE A 20 -24.03 -3.11 28.89
C ILE A 20 -25.09 -3.69 27.95
N ILE A 21 -25.31 -5.00 27.96
CA ILE A 21 -26.33 -5.66 27.13
C ILE A 21 -27.74 -5.19 27.50
N LEU A 22 -28.03 -4.90 28.76
CA LEU A 22 -29.33 -4.37 29.19
C LEU A 22 -29.56 -2.93 28.72
N ILE A 23 -28.54 -2.07 28.78
CA ILE A 23 -28.63 -0.67 28.35
C ILE A 23 -28.76 -0.57 26.83
N PHE A 24 -27.91 -1.29 26.10
CA PHE A 24 -27.86 -1.21 24.64
C PHE A 24 -28.80 -2.20 23.94
N GLY A 25 -29.21 -3.25 24.63
CA GLY A 25 -29.99 -4.36 24.07
C GLY A 25 -29.09 -5.43 23.43
N ALA A 26 -29.47 -6.71 23.61
CA ALA A 26 -28.74 -7.85 23.04
C ALA A 26 -28.64 -7.82 21.51
N SER A 27 -29.58 -7.15 20.83
CA SER A 27 -29.59 -6.99 19.37
C SER A 27 -28.48 -6.08 18.83
N LYS A 28 -27.87 -5.21 19.65
CA LYS A 28 -26.81 -4.29 19.21
C LYS A 28 -25.47 -4.96 19.00
N LEU A 29 -25.15 -6.01 19.76
CA LEU A 29 -23.92 -6.77 19.57
C LEU A 29 -23.83 -7.37 18.14
N PRO A 30 -24.83 -8.13 17.65
CA PRO A 30 -24.86 -8.61 16.27
C PRO A 30 -24.78 -7.49 15.22
N GLU A 31 -25.43 -6.35 15.46
CA GLU A 31 -25.45 -5.22 14.53
C GLU A 31 -24.07 -4.57 14.38
N ILE A 32 -23.35 -4.37 15.50
CA ILE A 32 -21.99 -3.85 15.53
C ILE A 32 -21.03 -4.83 14.86
N PHE A 33 -21.09 -6.13 15.18
CA PHE A 33 -20.22 -7.11 14.51
C PHE A 33 -20.48 -7.18 13.00
N ARG A 34 -21.74 -7.08 12.57
CA ARG A 34 -22.09 -7.11 11.16
C ARG A 34 -21.64 -5.85 10.41
N SER A 35 -21.83 -4.67 11.00
CA SER A 35 -21.37 -3.40 10.42
C SER A 35 -19.84 -3.30 10.39
N LEU A 36 -19.18 -3.69 11.48
CA LEU A 36 -17.72 -3.75 11.57
C LEU A 36 -17.16 -4.76 10.56
N GLY A 37 -17.75 -5.97 10.47
CA GLY A 37 -17.34 -6.98 9.50
C GLY A 37 -17.48 -6.52 8.05
N ARG A 38 -18.55 -5.79 7.73
CA ARG A 38 -18.72 -5.14 6.41
C ARG A 38 -17.66 -4.07 6.18
N ALA A 39 -17.45 -3.17 7.13
CA ALA A 39 -16.47 -2.10 7.03
C ALA A 39 -15.04 -2.65 6.86
N THR A 40 -14.65 -3.64 7.65
CA THR A 40 -13.36 -4.33 7.52
C THR A 40 -13.24 -5.07 6.18
N GLY A 41 -14.32 -5.69 5.71
CA GLY A 41 -14.36 -6.36 4.41
C GLY A 41 -14.10 -5.40 3.25
N GLU A 42 -14.85 -4.29 3.19
CA GLU A 42 -14.67 -3.26 2.16
C GLU A 42 -13.31 -2.55 2.28
N PHE A 43 -12.85 -2.28 3.50
CA PHE A 43 -11.50 -1.74 3.71
C PHE A 43 -10.41 -2.67 3.17
N LYS A 44 -10.52 -3.99 3.41
CA LYS A 44 -9.55 -4.96 2.88
C LYS A 44 -9.56 -5.02 1.35
N LYS A 45 -10.73 -4.95 0.72
CA LYS A 45 -10.85 -4.88 -0.75
C LYS A 45 -10.21 -3.60 -1.29
N GLY A 46 -10.59 -2.44 -0.76
CA GLY A 46 -10.02 -1.15 -1.18
C GLY A 46 -8.51 -1.08 -0.96
N LYS A 47 -7.99 -1.67 0.12
CA LYS A 47 -6.54 -1.78 0.35
C LYS A 47 -5.84 -2.60 -0.75
N LEU A 48 -6.40 -3.76 -1.13
CA LEU A 48 -5.83 -4.59 -2.20
C LEU A 48 -5.87 -3.89 -3.55
N GLU A 49 -6.98 -3.22 -3.88
CA GLU A 49 -7.13 -2.43 -5.10
C GLU A 49 -6.10 -1.30 -5.15
N ALA A 50 -5.92 -0.56 -4.06
CA ALA A 50 -4.92 0.50 -3.94
C ALA A 50 -3.48 -0.05 -4.08
N GLU A 51 -3.16 -1.18 -3.47
CA GLU A 51 -1.84 -1.83 -3.61
C GLU A 51 -1.56 -2.24 -5.06
N MET A 52 -2.56 -2.80 -5.75
CA MET A 52 -2.45 -3.15 -7.18
C MET A 52 -2.27 -1.92 -8.06
N GLU A 53 -3.02 -0.85 -7.83
CA GLU A 53 -2.91 0.40 -8.57
C GLU A 53 -1.53 1.03 -8.37
N LEU A 54 -1.03 1.10 -7.13
CA LEU A 54 0.32 1.57 -6.83
C LEU A 54 1.39 0.73 -7.52
N ALA A 55 1.24 -0.60 -7.52
CA ALA A 55 2.18 -1.49 -8.22
C ALA A 55 2.18 -1.25 -9.73
N GLN A 56 1.01 -1.03 -10.35
CA GLN A 56 0.90 -0.69 -11.77
C GLN A 56 1.56 0.66 -12.08
N LEU A 57 1.31 1.69 -11.25
CA LEU A 57 1.92 3.01 -11.42
C LEU A 57 3.46 2.94 -11.32
N GLN A 58 3.98 2.15 -10.37
CA GLN A 58 5.42 1.92 -10.23
C GLN A 58 6.00 1.21 -11.45
N GLN A 59 5.31 0.18 -11.98
CA GLN A 59 5.75 -0.51 -13.20
C GLN A 59 5.76 0.43 -14.42
N VAL A 60 4.73 1.26 -14.60
CA VAL A 60 4.66 2.23 -15.69
C VAL A 60 5.78 3.27 -15.58
N GLN A 61 6.04 3.80 -14.38
CA GLN A 61 7.15 4.72 -14.16
C GLN A 61 8.51 4.07 -14.46
N GLN A 62 8.71 2.83 -14.03
CA GLN A 62 9.97 2.12 -14.24
C GLN A 62 10.21 1.80 -15.73
N GLN A 63 9.15 1.45 -16.47
CA GLN A 63 9.21 1.29 -17.92
C GLN A 63 9.55 2.62 -18.61
N GLN A 64 8.87 3.71 -18.26
CA GLN A 64 9.16 5.03 -18.82
C GLN A 64 10.60 5.48 -18.54
N GLN A 65 11.11 5.28 -17.32
CA GLN A 65 12.50 5.59 -16.98
C GLN A 65 13.49 4.74 -17.78
N THR A 66 13.17 3.45 -18.01
CA THR A 66 14.04 2.55 -18.78
C THR A 66 14.05 2.94 -20.26
N GLN A 67 12.89 3.27 -20.84
CA GLN A 67 12.79 3.80 -22.20
C GLN A 67 13.57 5.10 -22.35
N GLN A 68 13.35 6.04 -21.43
CA GLN A 68 13.95 7.37 -21.49
C GLN A 68 15.47 7.31 -21.31
N GLN A 69 15.98 6.40 -20.47
CA GLN A 69 17.42 6.13 -20.37
C GLN A 69 17.99 5.56 -21.68
N LYS A 70 17.31 4.60 -22.30
CA LYS A 70 17.74 4.00 -23.58
C LYS A 70 17.77 5.01 -24.73
N ASP A 71 16.77 5.89 -24.78
CA ASP A 71 16.69 6.98 -25.76
C ASP A 71 17.82 7.99 -25.53
N LEU A 72 18.11 8.34 -24.28
CA LEU A 72 19.20 9.25 -23.94
C LEU A 72 20.56 8.65 -24.28
N GLN A 73 20.78 7.36 -24.01
CA GLN A 73 21.98 6.62 -24.40
C GLN A 73 22.18 6.67 -25.92
N SER A 74 21.13 6.40 -26.68
CA SER A 74 21.19 6.39 -28.15
C SER A 74 21.57 7.77 -28.71
N LYS A 75 21.06 8.85 -28.11
CA LYS A 75 21.44 10.23 -28.45
C LYS A 75 22.89 10.56 -28.09
N ILE A 76 23.39 10.07 -26.95
CA ILE A 76 24.80 10.23 -26.55
C ILE A 76 25.71 9.54 -27.57
N ASP A 77 25.39 8.31 -27.97
CA ASP A 77 26.16 7.54 -28.96
C ASP A 77 26.19 8.23 -30.33
N GLU A 78 25.05 8.79 -30.76
CA GLU A 78 24.95 9.54 -32.03
C GLU A 78 25.77 10.83 -32.00
N LEU A 79 25.70 11.61 -30.91
CA LEU A 79 26.51 12.82 -30.74
C LEU A 79 28.02 12.52 -30.72
N GLN A 80 28.43 11.40 -30.11
CA GLN A 80 29.82 10.96 -30.12
C GLN A 80 30.33 10.68 -31.54
N LYS A 81 29.51 10.02 -32.38
CA LYS A 81 29.86 9.78 -33.79
C LYS A 81 30.01 11.08 -34.57
N GLN A 82 29.10 12.03 -34.38
CA GLN A 82 29.17 13.35 -35.04
C GLN A 82 30.45 14.12 -34.65
N LEU A 83 30.82 14.08 -33.37
CA LEU A 83 32.07 14.71 -32.90
C LEU A 83 33.31 14.07 -33.52
N GLU A 84 33.30 12.75 -33.71
CA GLU A 84 34.42 12.05 -34.34
C GLU A 84 34.54 12.39 -35.84
N GLU A 85 33.42 12.47 -36.56
CA GLU A 85 33.39 12.92 -37.95
C GLU A 85 33.89 14.37 -38.10
N LEU A 86 33.41 15.29 -37.25
CA LEU A 86 33.85 16.68 -37.24
C LEU A 86 35.36 16.79 -36.98
N LYS A 87 35.90 16.00 -36.05
CA LYS A 87 37.36 15.96 -35.79
C LYS A 87 38.15 15.47 -37.00
N LYS A 88 37.68 14.44 -37.70
CA LYS A 88 38.33 13.93 -38.93
C LYS A 88 38.32 14.97 -40.06
N GLN A 89 37.25 15.75 -40.18
CA GLN A 89 37.19 16.85 -41.16
C GLN A 89 38.19 17.98 -40.83
N GLN A 90 38.33 18.34 -39.55
CA GLN A 90 39.28 19.39 -39.16
C GLN A 90 40.75 19.00 -39.30
N SER A 91 41.08 17.70 -39.19
CA SER A 91 42.44 17.22 -39.43
C SER A 91 42.77 17.02 -40.92
N GLN A 92 41.79 16.95 -41.81
CA GLN A 92 42.00 16.91 -43.27
C GLN A 92 42.09 18.29 -43.93
N ASN A 93 41.63 19.36 -43.25
CA ASN A 93 41.68 20.74 -43.77
C ASN A 93 42.87 21.57 -43.25
N LYS A 94 43.90 20.91 -42.72
CA LYS A 94 45.22 21.49 -42.37
C LYS A 94 46.29 20.90 -43.26
#